data_AF-A0A967KEN9-F1
#
_entry.id   AF-A0A967KEN9-F1
#
_cell.length_a   1.000
_cell.length_b   1.000
_cell.length_c   1.000
_cell.angle_alpha   90.00
_cell.angle_beta   90.00
_cell.angle_gamma   90.00
#
_symmetry.space_group_name_H-M   'P 1'
#
loop_
_entity.id
_entity.type
_entity.pdbx_description
1 polymer ?
#
loop_
_entity_poly.entity_id
_entity_poly.type
_entity_poly.pdbx_seq_one_letter_code
_entity_poly.pdbx_strand_id
1 'polypeptide(L)' 'GRRTTGLVFSALQFAQKLGLAVGAGLSGFILALFGFVANEIQSDLAMTGIRLMFSVFPALLATSGAAAIYFYRLSD' A
#
# COMPACT_ATOMS: atom_id res chain seq x y z
N GLY A 1 -34.98 -11.14 0.92
CA GLY A 1 -33.68 -10.59 1.33
C GLY A 1 -32.71 -10.64 0.17
N ARG A 2 -32.10 -9.51 -0.21
CA ARG A 2 -31.10 -9.48 -1.28
C ARG A 2 -29.83 -10.17 -0.76
N ARG A 3 -29.47 -11.33 -1.32
CA ARG A 3 -28.24 -12.06 -0.96
C ARG A 3 -27.04 -11.36 -1.60
N THR A 4 -26.63 -10.21 -1.05
CA THR A 4 -25.50 -9.42 -1.54
C THR A 4 -24.15 -9.87 -1.00
N THR A 5 -24.13 -10.87 -0.11
CA THR A 5 -22.91 -11.38 0.54
C THR A 5 -21.85 -11.78 -0.48
N GLY A 6 -22.24 -12.46 -1.57
CA GLY A 6 -21.31 -12.84 -2.65
C GLY A 6 -20.65 -11.64 -3.32
N LEU A 7 -21.41 -10.58 -3.61
CA LEU A 7 -20.88 -9.34 -4.20
C LEU A 7 -19.92 -8.61 -3.25
N VAL A 8 -20.23 -8.59 -1.95
CA VAL A 8 -19.36 -7.97 -0.93
C VAL A 8 -18.04 -8.74 -0.81
N PHE A 9 -18.09 -10.07 -0.71
CA PHE A 9 -16.87 -10.89 -0.64
C PHE A 9 -15.99 -10.74 -1.90
N SER A 10 -16.60 -10.76 -3.09
CA SER A 10 -15.86 -10.55 -4.34
C SER A 10 -15.25 -9.15 -4.41
N ALA A 11 -15.96 -8.11 -3.98
CA ALA A 11 -15.44 -6.74 -3.95
C ALA A 11 -14.25 -6.59 -2.99
N LEU A 12 -14.32 -7.21 -1.81
CA LEU A 12 -13.23 -7.21 -0.83
C LEU A 12 -11.98 -7.92 -1.38
N GLN A 13 -12.13 -9.10 -1.98
CA GLN A 13 -11.03 -9.84 -2.58
C GLN A 13 -10.40 -9.08 -3.75
N PHE A 14 -11.23 -8.43 -4.57
CA PHE A 14 -10.77 -7.58 -5.66
C PHE A 14 -9.95 -6.40 -5.14
N ALA A 15 -10.47 -5.67 -4.14
CA ALA A 15 -9.77 -4.54 -3.52
C ALA A 15 -8.41 -4.95 -2.93
N GLN A 16 -8.33 -6.11 -2.27
CA GLN A 16 -7.07 -6.63 -1.75
C GLN A 16 -6.04 -6.93 -2.85
N LYS A 17 -6.46 -7.63 -3.93
CA LYS A 17 -5.57 -7.94 -5.06
C LYS A 17 -5.13 -6.68 -5.80
N LEU A 18 -6.05 -5.74 -6.00
CA LEU A 18 -5.74 -4.45 -6.62
C LEU A 18 -4.74 -3.67 -5.77
N GLY A 19 -4.97 -3.58 -4.46
CA GLY A 19 -4.06 -2.92 -3.53
C GLY A 19 -2.66 -3.54 -3.56
N LEU A 20 -2.57 -4.87 -3.59
CA LEU A 20 -1.29 -5.57 -3.73
C LEU A 20 -0.59 -5.26 -5.06
N ALA A 21 -1.32 -5.32 -6.18
CA ALA A 21 -0.77 -5.05 -7.51
C ALA A 21 -0.24 -3.61 -7.62
N VAL A 22 -1.04 -2.63 -7.15
CA VAL A 22 -0.65 -1.22 -7.13
C VAL A 22 0.52 -0.99 -6.19
N GLY A 23 0.50 -1.58 -4.99
CA GLY A 23 1.58 -1.45 -4.00
C GLY A 23 2.90 -2.01 -4.51
N ALA A 24 2.89 -3.21 -5.12
CA ALA A 24 4.07 -3.83 -5.71
C ALA A 24 4.60 -3.08 -6.94
N GLY A 25 3.71 -2.52 -7.77
CA GLY A 25 4.12 -1.69 -8.91
C GLY A 25 4.77 -0.37 -8.45
N LEU A 26 4.12 0.33 -7.53
CA LEU A 26 4.62 1.60 -6.99
C LEU A 26 5.95 1.44 -6.26
N SER A 27 6.15 0.38 -5.47
CA SER A 27 7.42 0.15 -4.78
C SER A 27 8.59 -0.03 -5.76
N GLY A 28 8.36 -0.71 -6.90
CA GLY A 28 9.36 -0.82 -7.97
C GLY A 28 9.73 0.54 -8.59
N PHE A 29 8.74 1.38 -8.90
CA PHE A 29 8.98 2.73 -9.41
C PHE A 29 9.76 3.60 -8.42
N ILE A 30 9.39 3.54 -7.13
CA ILE A 30 10.05 4.39 -6.14
C ILE A 30 11.49 3.93 -5.91
N LEU A 31 11.75 2.62 -5.82
CA LEU A 31 13.12 2.11 -5.74
C LEU A 31 13.97 2.53 -6.96
N ALA A 32 13.40 2.50 -8.16
CA ALA A 32 14.08 2.98 -9.37
C ALA A 32 14.39 4.49 -9.29
N LEU A 33 13.49 5.31 -8.75
CA LEU A 33 13.72 6.75 -8.53
C LEU A 33 14.87 7.03 -7.56
N PHE A 34 15.07 6.18 -6.55
CA PHE A 34 16.19 6.26 -5.63
C PHE A 34 17.47 5.57 -6.16
N GLY A 35 17.50 5.16 -7.43
CA GLY A 35 18.68 4.58 -8.06
C GLY A 35 19.05 3.20 -7.49
N PHE A 36 18.07 2.43 -7.03
CA PHE A 36 18.29 1.05 -6.58
C PHE A 36 18.82 0.18 -7.73
N VAL A 37 19.92 -0.52 -7.49
CA VAL A 37 20.52 -1.47 -8.44
C VAL A 37 20.60 -2.84 -7.76
N ALA A 38 19.92 -3.85 -8.30
CA ALA A 38 19.91 -5.17 -7.67
C ALA A 38 21.32 -5.80 -7.66
N ASN A 39 21.65 -6.50 -6.57
CA ASN A 39 22.89 -7.27 -6.39
C ASN A 39 24.20 -6.47 -6.37
N GLU A 40 24.13 -5.16 -6.18
CA GLU A 40 25.31 -4.28 -6.06
C GLU A 40 25.37 -3.60 -4.68
N ILE A 41 26.52 -2.99 -4.36
CA ILE A 41 26.62 -2.11 -3.19
C ILE A 41 25.76 -0.87 -3.46
N GLN A 42 24.75 -0.67 -2.61
CA GLN A 42 23.82 0.45 -2.76
C GLN A 42 24.48 1.77 -2.40
N SER A 43 24.14 2.82 -3.15
CA SER A 43 24.50 4.20 -2.77
C SER A 43 23.75 4.64 -1.50
N ASP A 44 24.26 5.65 -0.80
CA ASP A 44 23.59 6.22 0.38
C ASP A 44 22.15 6.69 0.09
N LEU A 45 21.92 7.18 -1.14
CA LEU A 45 20.61 7.62 -1.60
C LEU A 45 19.65 6.44 -1.80
N ALA A 46 20.11 5.35 -2.42
CA ALA A 46 19.34 4.12 -2.57
C ALA A 46 19.02 3.50 -1.19
N MET A 47 19.98 3.50 -0.27
CA MET A 47 19.79 3.03 1.10
C MET A 47 18.72 3.83 1.84
N THR A 48 18.71 5.15 1.66
CA THR A 48 17.68 6.04 2.22
C THR A 48 16.30 5.71 1.63
N GLY A 49 16.22 5.52 0.31
CA GLY A 49 14.99 5.09 -0.37
C GLY A 49 14.41 3.79 0.20
N ILE A 50 15.27 2.78 0.41
CA ILE A 50 14.87 1.51 1.03
C ILE A 50 14.34 1.72 2.45
N ARG A 51 15.01 2.52 3.28
CA ARG A 51 14.54 2.80 4.65
C ARG A 51 13.16 3.48 4.65
N LEU A 52 12.92 4.39 3.71
CA LEU A 52 11.62 5.04 3.55
C LEU A 52 10.53 4.04 3.15
N MET A 53 10.82 3.08 2.26
CA MET A 53 9.87 2.02 1.84
C MET A 53 9.32 1.20 3.02
N PHE A 54 10.12 0.99 4.07
CA PHE A 54 9.70 0.20 5.24
C PHE A 54 9.16 1.04 6.41
N SER A 55 9.24 2.37 6.33
CA SER A 55 8.84 3.26 7.43
C SER A 55 7.73 4.23 7.03
N VAL A 56 8.05 5.22 6.19
CA VAL A 56 7.16 6.34 5.87
C VAL A 56 6.01 5.90 4.96
N PHE A 57 6.28 5.12 3.90
CA PHE A 57 5.23 4.72 2.96
C PHE A 57 4.14 3.85 3.60
N PRO A 58 4.47 2.79 4.37
CA PRO A 58 3.48 2.02 5.10
C PRO A 58 2.74 2.85 6.15
N ALA A 59 3.45 3.74 6.86
CA ALA A 59 2.83 4.62 7.85
C ALA A 59 1.80 5.57 7.23
N LEU A 60 2.10 6.16 6.08
CA LEU A 60 1.16 7.04 5.36
C LEU A 60 -0.09 6.28 4.91
N LEU A 61 0.07 5.09 4.34
CA LEU A 61 -1.06 4.25 3.94
C LEU A 61 -1.91 3.83 5.14
N ALA A 62 -1.29 3.38 6.23
CA ALA A 62 -1.99 3.02 7.46
C ALA A 62 -2.74 4.23 8.06
N THR A 63 -2.10 5.40 8.09
CA THR A 63 -2.71 6.64 8.59
C THR A 63 -3.91 7.05 7.73
N SER A 64 -3.81 6.92 6.40
CA SER A 64 -4.96 7.18 5.51
C SER A 64 -6.14 6.25 5.77
N GLY A 65 -5.86 4.97 6.06
CA GLY A 65 -6.89 4.00 6.44
C GLY A 65 -7.52 4.34 7.79
N ALA A 66 -6.71 4.72 8.77
CA ALA A 66 -7.19 5.17 10.08
C ALA A 66 -8.06 6.44 9.95
N ALA A 67 -7.69 7.39 9.10
CA ALA A 67 -8.48 8.58 8.82
C ALA A 67 -9.83 8.21 8.17
N ALA A 68 -9.84 7.29 7.19
CA ALA A 68 -11.07 6.82 6.57
C ALA A 68 -12.03 6.17 7.59
N ILE A 69 -11.49 5.37 8.53
CA ILE A 69 -12.26 4.78 9.63
C ILE A 69 -12.75 5.86 10.60
N TYR A 70 -11.94 6.88 10.91
CA TYR A 70 -12.33 7.97 11.79
C TYR A 70 -13.56 8.75 11.26
N PHE A 71 -13.64 8.96 9.95
CA PHE A 71 -14.82 9.56 9.32
C PHE A 71 -16.01 8.60 9.17
N TYR A 72 -15.78 7.29 9.35
CA TYR A 72 -16.85 6.31 9.36
C TYR A 72 -17.61 6.41 10.68
N ARG A 73 -18.67 7.22 10.69
CA ARG A 73 -19.61 7.27 11.80
C ARG A 73 -20.34 5.94 11.89
N LEU A 74 -19.98 5.13 12.90
CA LEU A 74 -20.89 4.10 13.38
C LEU A 74 -22.12 4.83 13.94
N SER A 75 -23.16 4.91 13.13
CA SER A 75 -24.50 5.27 13.57
C SER A 75 -25.19 3.92 13.77
N ASP A 76 -25.54 3.60 15.00
CA ASP A 76 -26.45 2.48 15.31
C ASP A 76 -27.79 2.65 14.60
#